data_AF-A0A6C0H9K5-F1
#
_entry.id   AF-A0A6C0H9K5-F1
#
_cell.length_a   1.000
_cell.length_b   1.000
_cell.length_c   1.000
_cell.angle_alpha   90.00
_cell.angle_beta   90.00
_cell.angle_gamma   90.00
#
_symmetry.space_group_name_H-M   'P 1'
#
loop_
_entity.id
_entity.type
_entity.pdbx_description
1 polymer ?
#
loop_
_entity_poly.entity_id
_entity_poly.type
_entity_poly.pdbx_seq_one_letter_code
_entity_poly.pdbx_strand_id
1 'polypeptide(L)'
;MGKNVDGLGRIGLFYFVTFLFIVKILFAILAVVHIYLKRTGKEDSQIDQFISFWKERLEFVFIIGVSLLLMIFFFPGRKIEMEPTFEMRFLFFVYGIIILINLDWKIFVGESPFLETVQKVV
;
A
#
# COMPACT_ATOMS: atom_id res chain seq x y z
N MET A 1 37.65 -7.21 -4.48
CA MET A 1 37.00 -7.00 -5.80
C MET A 1 35.51 -7.23 -5.60
N GLY A 2 34.73 -6.17 -5.30
CA GLY A 2 33.36 -6.33 -4.80
C GLY A 2 32.56 -5.03 -4.82
N LYS A 3 32.59 -4.30 -5.94
CA LYS A 3 31.94 -2.98 -6.09
C LYS A 3 30.82 -2.93 -7.14
N ASN A 4 30.37 -4.08 -7.67
CA ASN A 4 29.36 -4.11 -8.75
C ASN A 4 28.00 -4.73 -8.39
N VAL A 5 27.85 -5.36 -7.22
CA VAL A 5 26.58 -6.01 -6.82
C VAL A 5 25.61 -4.99 -6.19
N ASP A 6 26.14 -3.93 -5.57
CA ASP A 6 25.33 -2.90 -4.90
C ASP A 6 24.66 -1.91 -5.87
N GLY A 7 25.15 -1.84 -7.11
CA GLY A 7 24.60 -0.97 -8.15
C GLY A 7 23.36 -1.59 -8.80
N LEU A 8 23.44 -2.87 -9.18
CA LEU A 8 22.35 -3.57 -9.86
C LEU A 8 21.10 -3.70 -8.97
N GLY A 9 21.28 -4.01 -7.69
CA GLY A 9 20.18 -4.07 -6.72
C GLY A 9 19.51 -2.71 -6.49
N ARG A 10 20.30 -1.62 -6.42
CA ARG A 10 19.77 -0.25 -6.30
C ARG A 10 18.98 0.19 -7.52
N ILE A 11 19.46 -0.13 -8.71
CA ILE A 11 18.77 0.16 -9.97
C ILE A 11 17.45 -0.62 -10.04
N GLY A 12 17.46 -1.90 -9.68
CA GLY A 12 16.25 -2.72 -9.62
C GLY A 12 15.20 -2.15 -8.65
N LEU A 13 15.64 -1.71 -7.47
CA LEU A 13 14.77 -1.07 -6.48
C LEU A 13 14.22 0.27 -6.96
N PHE A 14 15.01 1.06 -7.68
CA PHE A 14 14.54 2.31 -8.28
C PHE A 14 13.42 2.07 -9.29
N TYR A 15 13.60 1.10 -10.20
CA TYR A 15 12.54 0.74 -11.16
C TYR A 15 11.30 0.18 -10.46
N PHE A 16 11.49 -0.62 -9.42
CA PHE A 16 10.39 -1.17 -8.65
C PHE A 16 9.58 -0.08 -7.92
N VAL A 17 10.25 0.86 -7.25
CA VAL A 17 9.58 2.01 -6.61
C VAL A 17 8.87 2.87 -7.66
N THR A 18 9.51 3.12 -8.80
CA THR A 18 8.89 3.84 -9.93
C THR A 18 7.63 3.14 -10.42
N PHE A 19 7.66 1.80 -10.54
CA PHE A 19 6.49 0.99 -10.88
C PHE A 19 5.36 1.16 -9.86
N LEU A 20 5.66 1.15 -8.56
CA LEU A 20 4.64 1.37 -7.51
C LEU A 20 4.00 2.75 -7.61
N PHE A 21 4.79 3.79 -7.92
CA PHE A 21 4.25 5.12 -8.19
C PHE A 21 3.31 5.13 -9.40
N ILE A 22 3.68 4.47 -10.49
CA ILE A 22 2.83 4.36 -11.69
C ILE A 22 1.52 3.65 -11.36
N VAL A 23 1.55 2.53 -10.63
CA VAL A 23 0.35 1.82 -10.18
C VAL A 23 -0.56 2.73 -9.36
N LYS A 24 -0.01 3.56 -8.48
CA LYS A 24 -0.79 4.49 -7.67
C LYS A 24 -1.41 5.62 -8.49
N ILE A 25 -0.69 6.13 -9.51
CA ILE A 25 -1.22 7.12 -10.46
C ILE A 25 -2.38 6.51 -11.27
N LEU A 26 -2.23 5.29 -11.77
CA LEU A 26 -3.31 4.58 -12.49
C LEU A 26 -4.54 4.40 -11.60
N PHE A 27 -4.34 4.00 -10.34
CA PHE A 27 -5.42 3.90 -9.36
C PHE A 27 -6.13 5.26 -9.15
N ALA A 28 -5.38 6.36 -9.03
CA ALA A 28 -5.95 7.69 -8.88
C ALA A 28 -6.78 8.12 -10.10
N ILE A 29 -6.30 7.81 -11.31
CA ILE A 29 -7.06 8.06 -12.55
C ILE A 29 -8.38 7.27 -12.55
N LEU A 30 -8.34 5.97 -12.25
CA LEU A 30 -9.54 5.14 -12.14
C LEU A 30 -10.52 5.68 -11.08
N ALA A 31 -10.01 6.15 -9.94
CA ALA A 31 -10.84 6.75 -8.90
C ALA A 31 -11.53 8.04 -9.38
N VAL A 32 -10.83 8.92 -10.09
CA VAL A 32 -11.42 10.14 -10.67
C VAL A 32 -12.48 9.80 -11.71
N VAL A 33 -12.20 8.83 -12.60
CA VAL A 33 -13.16 8.39 -13.62
C VAL A 33 -14.41 7.78 -12.97
N HIS A 34 -14.24 6.93 -11.95
CA HIS A 34 -15.36 6.37 -11.18
C HIS A 34 -16.22 7.47 -10.52
N ILE A 35 -15.59 8.49 -9.91
CA ILE A 35 -16.30 9.64 -9.33
C ILE A 35 -17.09 10.40 -10.42
N TYR A 36 -16.52 10.55 -11.62
CA TYR A 36 -17.19 11.19 -12.75
C TYR A 36 -18.40 10.37 -13.25
N LEU A 37 -18.27 9.05 -13.37
CA LEU A 37 -19.38 8.16 -13.75
C LEU A 37 -20.51 8.22 -12.71
N LYS A 38 -20.15 8.18 -11.43
CA LYS A 38 -21.08 8.36 -10.32
C LYS A 38 -21.88 9.66 -10.40
N ARG A 39 -21.21 10.78 -10.70
CA ARG A 39 -21.90 12.08 -10.88
C ARG A 39 -22.81 12.14 -12.11
N THR A 40 -22.50 11.39 -13.15
CA THR A 40 -23.31 11.37 -14.39
C THR A 40 -24.44 10.34 -14.36
N GLY A 41 -24.63 9.63 -13.25
CA GLY A 41 -25.71 8.65 -13.06
C GLY A 41 -25.53 7.36 -13.86
N LYS A 42 -24.29 7.04 -14.28
CA LYS A 42 -23.96 5.85 -15.09
C LYS A 42 -23.30 4.74 -14.28
N GLU A 43 -23.67 4.62 -13.00
CA GLU A 43 -23.08 3.67 -12.04
C GLU A 43 -23.24 2.20 -12.45
N ASP A 44 -24.20 1.87 -13.34
CA ASP A 44 -24.45 0.48 -13.79
C ASP A 44 -23.96 0.20 -15.22
N SER A 45 -23.05 1.04 -15.72
CA SER A 45 -22.46 0.82 -17.04
C SER A 45 -21.37 -0.26 -16.99
N GLN A 46 -21.16 -0.98 -18.10
CA GLN A 46 -20.05 -1.94 -18.23
C GLN A 46 -18.68 -1.31 -17.90
N ILE A 47 -18.56 0.02 -18.11
CA ILE A 47 -17.37 0.80 -17.80
C ILE A 47 -17.17 0.92 -16.29
N ASP A 48 -18.24 1.12 -15.51
CA ASP A 48 -18.13 1.21 -14.05
C ASP A 48 -17.67 -0.11 -13.42
N GLN A 49 -18.28 -1.22 -13.85
CA GLN A 49 -17.88 -2.56 -13.40
C GLN A 49 -16.42 -2.86 -13.76
N PHE A 50 -15.99 -2.49 -14.97
CA PHE A 50 -14.60 -2.62 -15.40
C PHE A 50 -13.65 -1.77 -14.54
N ILE A 51 -14.02 -0.52 -14.24
CA ILE A 51 -13.21 0.38 -13.40
C ILE A 51 -13.10 -0.17 -11.98
N SER A 52 -14.21 -0.57 -11.37
CA SER A 52 -14.24 -1.13 -10.01
C SER A 52 -13.37 -2.37 -9.91
N PHE A 53 -13.45 -3.26 -10.89
CA PHE A 53 -12.62 -4.45 -10.99
C PHE A 53 -11.12 -4.16 -11.10
N TRP A 54 -10.71 -3.22 -11.95
CA TRP A 54 -9.30 -2.85 -12.07
C TRP A 54 -8.79 -2.08 -10.86
N LYS A 55 -9.64 -1.28 -10.21
CA LYS A 55 -9.30 -0.53 -8.99
C LYS A 55 -8.87 -1.49 -7.87
N GLU A 56 -9.66 -2.53 -7.60
CA GLU A 56 -9.34 -3.55 -6.60
C GLU A 56 -8.02 -4.27 -6.89
N ARG A 57 -7.76 -4.59 -8.16
CA ARG A 57 -6.54 -5.28 -8.58
C ARG A 57 -5.30 -4.40 -8.48
N LEU A 58 -5.41 -3.14 -8.86
CA LEU A 58 -4.31 -2.19 -8.71
C LEU A 58 -3.97 -1.96 -7.24
N GLU A 59 -4.98 -1.91 -6.36
CA GLU A 59 -4.78 -1.83 -4.92
C GLU A 59 -4.10 -3.08 -4.37
N PHE A 60 -4.54 -4.26 -4.79
CA PHE A 60 -3.91 -5.53 -4.42
C PHE A 60 -2.44 -5.61 -4.87
N VAL A 61 -2.15 -5.28 -6.13
CA VAL A 61 -0.79 -5.24 -6.68
C VAL A 61 0.08 -4.24 -5.93
N PHE A 62 -0.48 -3.08 -5.58
CA PHE A 62 0.21 -2.08 -4.78
C PHE A 62 0.55 -2.63 -3.39
N ILE A 63 -0.41 -3.21 -2.67
CA ILE A 63 -0.21 -3.79 -1.33
C ILE A 63 0.88 -4.87 -1.35
N ILE A 64 0.82 -5.81 -2.29
CA ILE A 64 1.86 -6.84 -2.47
C ILE A 64 3.20 -6.17 -2.75
N GLY A 65 3.23 -5.21 -3.65
CA GLY A 65 4.44 -4.52 -4.06
C GLY A 65 5.13 -3.81 -2.89
N VAL A 66 4.38 -3.05 -2.08
CA VAL A 66 4.93 -2.38 -0.89
C VAL A 66 5.34 -3.40 0.17
N SER A 67 4.58 -4.48 0.36
CA SER A 67 4.93 -5.54 1.31
C SER A 67 6.24 -6.24 0.93
N LEU A 68 6.45 -6.52 -0.35
CA LEU A 68 7.73 -7.04 -0.85
C LEU A 68 8.87 -6.03 -0.66
N LEU A 69 8.61 -4.74 -0.90
CA LEU A 69 9.60 -3.68 -0.68
C LEU A 69 10.04 -3.64 0.79
N LEU A 70 9.09 -3.69 1.73
CA LEU A 70 9.35 -3.75 3.16
C LEU A 70 10.16 -5.01 3.53
N MET A 71 9.78 -6.18 3.00
CA MET A 71 10.50 -7.43 3.27
C MET A 71 11.95 -7.37 2.79
N ILE A 72 12.20 -6.80 1.61
CA ILE A 72 13.55 -6.61 1.08
C ILE A 72 14.32 -5.62 1.97
N PHE A 73 13.67 -4.53 2.37
CA PHE A 73 14.30 -3.44 3.10
C PHE A 73 14.66 -3.81 4.54
N PHE A 74 13.75 -4.50 5.22
CA PHE A 74 13.89 -4.94 6.61
C PHE A 74 14.34 -6.40 6.74
N PHE A 75 14.99 -6.95 5.71
CA PHE A 75 15.46 -8.33 5.74
C PHE A 75 16.52 -8.53 6.84
N PRO A 76 16.27 -9.37 7.88
CA PRO A 76 17.14 -9.46 9.05
C PRO A 76 18.51 -10.09 8.75
N GLY A 77 18.62 -10.87 7.67
CA GLY A 77 19.88 -11.51 7.26
C GLY A 77 20.84 -10.59 6.49
N ARG A 78 20.53 -9.29 6.38
CA ARG A 78 21.33 -8.35 5.59
C ARG A 78 22.51 -7.82 6.42
N LYS A 79 23.72 -7.88 5.85
CA LYS A 79 24.97 -7.42 6.50
C LYS A 79 25.24 -5.92 6.33
N ILE A 80 24.60 -5.27 5.36
CA ILE A 80 24.79 -3.85 5.04
C ILE A 80 23.43 -3.18 5.15
N GLU A 81 23.32 -2.17 6.01
CA GLU A 81 22.10 -1.38 6.11
C GLU A 81 21.86 -0.63 4.80
N MET A 82 20.62 -0.71 4.31
CA MET A 82 20.22 0.06 3.15
C MET A 82 19.55 1.31 3.65
N GLU A 83 20.03 2.47 3.23
CA GLU A 83 19.36 3.72 3.55
C GLU A 83 18.18 3.94 2.61
N PRO A 84 16.98 4.27 3.12
CA PRO A 84 15.84 4.50 2.26
C PRO A 84 15.95 5.89 1.66
N THR A 85 15.76 5.99 0.35
CA THR A 85 15.58 7.27 -0.34
C THR A 85 14.30 7.94 0.14
N PHE A 86 14.17 9.24 -0.13
CA PHE A 86 13.00 10.02 0.28
C PHE A 86 11.69 9.40 -0.23
N GLU A 87 11.67 8.93 -1.47
CA GLU A 87 10.52 8.32 -2.11
C GLU A 87 10.08 7.04 -1.38
N MET A 88 11.03 6.19 -1.00
CA MET A 88 10.74 4.98 -0.24
C MET A 88 10.21 5.30 1.16
N ARG A 89 10.79 6.28 1.86
CA ARG A 89 10.30 6.73 3.18
C ARG A 89 8.87 7.23 3.09
N PHE A 90 8.60 8.07 2.10
CA PHE A 90 7.26 8.60 1.85
C PHE A 90 6.27 7.48 1.55
N LEU A 91 6.66 6.51 0.70
CA LEU A 91 5.81 5.39 0.31
C LEU A 91 5.50 4.49 1.51
N PHE A 92 6.49 4.16 2.34
CA PHE A 92 6.29 3.41 3.58
C PHE A 92 5.41 4.14 4.59
N PHE A 93 5.59 5.45 4.73
CA PHE A 93 4.78 6.27 5.64
C PHE A 93 3.31 6.29 5.21
N VAL A 94 3.04 6.59 3.95
CA VAL A 94 1.67 6.58 3.39
C VAL A 94 1.05 5.19 3.48
N TYR A 95 1.82 4.15 3.19
CA TYR A 95 1.33 2.77 3.30
C TYR A 95 0.98 2.38 4.73
N GLY A 96 1.80 2.77 5.72
CA GLY A 96 1.48 2.57 7.13
C GLY A 96 0.17 3.21 7.55
N ILE A 97 -0.08 4.45 7.10
CA ILE A 97 -1.37 5.14 7.33
C ILE A 97 -2.53 4.37 6.70
N ILE A 98 -2.38 3.91 5.45
CA ILE A 98 -3.43 3.14 4.75
C ILE A 98 -3.76 1.86 5.51
N ILE A 99 -2.75 1.10 5.98
CA ILE A 99 -2.97 -0.11 6.78
C ILE A 99 -3.73 0.23 8.07
N LEU A 100 -3.32 1.28 8.79
CA LEU A 100 -3.97 1.66 10.04
C LEU A 100 -5.45 2.01 9.85
N ILE A 101 -5.79 2.69 8.75
CA ILE A 101 -7.18 3.02 8.44
C ILE A 101 -7.97 1.78 8.02
N ASN A 102 -7.36 0.88 7.24
CA ASN A 102 -8.01 -0.34 6.74
C ASN A 102 -8.09 -1.48 7.77
N LEU A 103 -7.43 -1.36 8.92
CA LEU A 103 -7.48 -2.36 9.96
C LEU A 103 -8.89 -2.46 10.57
N ASP A 104 -9.37 -3.67 10.82
CA ASP A 104 -10.62 -3.84 11.56
C ASP A 104 -10.38 -3.61 13.06
N TRP A 105 -10.51 -2.35 13.47
CA TRP A 105 -10.38 -1.92 14.86
C TRP A 105 -11.38 -2.61 15.80
N LYS A 106 -12.47 -3.18 15.29
CA LYS A 106 -13.44 -3.91 16.13
C LYS A 106 -12.82 -5.17 16.72
N ILE A 107 -11.91 -5.83 16.02
CA ILE A 107 -11.19 -7.00 16.54
C ILE A 107 -10.32 -6.57 17.73
N PHE A 108 -9.58 -5.46 17.58
CA PHE A 108 -8.67 -4.96 18.61
C PHE A 108 -9.40 -4.44 19.86
N VAL A 109 -10.55 -3.76 19.67
CA VAL A 109 -11.31 -3.13 20.75
C VAL A 109 -12.38 -4.07 21.34
N GLY A 110 -12.92 -5.00 20.56
CA GLY A 110 -14.05 -5.86 20.94
C GLY A 110 -13.69 -7.09 21.76
N GLU A 111 -12.46 -7.61 21.65
CA GLU A 111 -12.05 -8.85 22.34
C GLU A 111 -11.16 -8.61 23.57
N SER A 112 -10.94 -7.36 23.95
CA SER A 112 -10.06 -7.02 25.08
C SER A 112 -10.76 -7.25 26.42
N PRO A 113 -10.34 -8.24 27.25
CA PRO A 113 -10.89 -8.46 28.59
C PRO A 113 -10.71 -7.24 29.49
N PHE A 114 -9.71 -6.41 29.18
CA PHE A 114 -9.44 -5.15 29.86
C PHE A 114 -10.53 -4.11 29.61
N LEU A 115 -11.07 -4.01 28.39
CA LEU A 115 -12.14 -3.07 28.06
C LEU A 115 -13.49 -3.49 28.64
N GLU A 116 -13.78 -4.80 28.72
CA GLU A 116 -14.96 -5.29 29.46
C GLU A 116 -14.90 -4.91 30.95
N THR A 117 -13.70 -4.95 31.55
CA THR A 117 -13.51 -4.62 32.96
C THR A 117 -13.71 -3.13 33.22
N VAL A 118 -13.21 -2.25 32.34
CA VAL A 118 -13.39 -0.80 32.45
C VAL A 118 -14.84 -0.40 32.18
N GLN A 119 -15.49 -1.01 31.19
CA GLN A 119 -16.92 -0.77 30.88
C GLN A 119 -17.88 -1.25 31.98
N LYS A 120 -17.47 -2.20 32.82
CA LYS A 120 -18.25 -2.63 34.00
C LYS A 120 -18.11 -1.73 35.22
N VAL A 121 -17.07 -0.88 35.25
CA VAL A 121 -16.72 -0.04 36.42
C VAL A 121 -17.17 1.42 36.25
N VAL A 122 -17.41 1.87 35.02
CA VAL A 122 -18.03 3.17 34.67
C VAL A 122 -19.54 2.99 34.52
#